data_AF-A0A401GLJ1-F1
#
_entry.id   AF-A0A401GLJ1-F1
#
_cell.length_a   1.000
_cell.length_b   1.000
_cell.length_c   1.000
_cell.angle_alpha   90.00
_cell.angle_beta   90.00
_cell.angle_gamma   90.00
#
_symmetry.space_group_name_H-M   'P 1'
#
loop_
_entity.id
_entity.type
_entity.pdbx_description
1 polymer ?
#
loop_
_entity_poly.entity_id
_entity_poly.type
_entity_poly.pdbx_seq_one_letter_code
_entity_poly.pdbx_strand_id
1 'polypeptide(L)'
;MPVGPVDDKGTALYYEDSGVPGASTTYATIFLVHGTMFHSGIFRPMVPYAAVHNLRLVLVNLRDYPGSSPYSPTERELLAGPGREAQAAAIQNRGLELAAFITWFIEQEQIPPTSRSAAEAADTTGGFALLGWSSANCQTIPVIAHADKMPEKTRKLFNAYFRAYFFHDSSLTGIGEAAPQDMYGIFRDARLTYEEKVAGFPAWVSSYFTRVDLEPETPAFLSTLTSRKAVHEDTDDARWTPSVLRMSDDVFAAVADPSVMLRSQVLIQNVDVTVYGENLRRALSRCYIDGDNGREEIWPSLKLRALWCDMSVGEELLAASKIMGILDGISPAGRNLEFVRVENANHFVHWDQPETFVRLLANEI
;
A
#
# COMPACT_ATOMS: atom_id res chain seq x y z
N MET A 1 -17.95 16.43 0.29
CA MET A 1 -17.07 15.27 0.09
C MET A 1 -16.62 14.83 1.48
N PRO A 2 -16.84 13.58 1.89
CA PRO A 2 -16.53 13.18 3.26
C PRO A 2 -15.01 13.21 3.48
N VAL A 3 -14.61 13.77 4.62
CA VAL A 3 -13.21 13.89 5.04
C VAL A 3 -13.10 13.48 6.49
N GLY A 4 -12.00 12.80 6.84
CA GLY A 4 -11.67 12.43 8.22
C GLY A 4 -10.43 13.19 8.69
N PRO A 5 -10.43 13.78 9.90
CA PRO A 5 -9.29 14.49 10.44
C PRO A 5 -8.11 13.55 10.72
N VAL A 6 -6.89 14.08 10.60
CA VAL A 6 -5.64 13.39 10.99
C VAL A 6 -4.89 14.11 12.11
N ASP A 7 -5.34 15.30 12.49
CA ASP A 7 -4.82 16.09 13.59
C ASP A 7 -5.89 17.06 14.12
N ASP A 8 -5.52 17.85 15.13
CA ASP A 8 -6.32 18.92 15.71
C ASP A 8 -6.14 20.29 14.99
N LYS A 9 -5.41 20.32 13.87
CA LYS A 9 -5.04 21.52 13.12
C LYS A 9 -5.90 21.73 11.86
N GLY A 10 -6.91 20.88 11.67
CA GLY A 10 -7.80 20.94 10.52
C GLY A 10 -7.26 20.23 9.28
N THR A 11 -6.21 19.42 9.41
CA THR A 11 -5.77 18.53 8.36
C THR A 11 -6.71 17.34 8.26
N ALA A 12 -7.10 16.97 7.05
CA ALA A 12 -7.99 15.84 6.81
C ALA A 12 -7.62 15.05 5.53
N LEU A 13 -8.02 13.79 5.52
CA LEU A 13 -7.98 12.91 4.34
C LEU A 13 -9.39 12.73 3.79
N TYR A 14 -9.53 12.91 2.48
CA TYR A 14 -10.72 12.48 1.76
C TYR A 14 -10.79 10.96 1.71
N TYR A 15 -12.02 10.45 1.78
CA TYR A 15 -12.28 9.03 1.57
C TYR A 15 -13.58 8.80 0.82
N GLU A 16 -13.71 7.63 0.22
CA GLU A 16 -14.98 7.03 -0.18
C GLU A 16 -15.26 5.81 0.68
N ASP A 17 -16.52 5.51 0.92
CA ASP A 17 -16.93 4.44 1.80
C ASP A 17 -18.05 3.62 1.16
N SER A 18 -17.83 2.32 1.03
CA SER A 18 -18.84 1.38 0.52
C SER A 18 -20.04 1.18 1.45
N GLY A 19 -19.91 1.63 2.71
CA GLY A 19 -20.93 1.46 3.75
C GLY A 19 -20.89 0.10 4.44
N VAL A 20 -21.73 -0.06 5.46
CA VAL A 20 -21.91 -1.33 6.16
C VAL A 20 -22.48 -2.39 5.21
N PRO A 21 -21.91 -3.60 5.12
CA PRO A 21 -22.43 -4.64 4.23
C PRO A 21 -23.74 -5.20 4.78
N GLY A 22 -24.86 -4.70 4.22
CA GLY A 22 -26.21 -5.08 4.64
C GLY A 22 -26.49 -4.71 6.10
N ALA A 23 -26.99 -5.68 6.87
CA ALA A 23 -27.25 -5.53 8.31
C ALA A 23 -26.16 -6.19 9.18
N SER A 24 -24.97 -6.45 8.61
CA SER A 24 -23.90 -7.15 9.30
C SER A 24 -23.36 -6.35 10.49
N THR A 25 -23.11 -7.03 11.60
CA THR A 25 -22.46 -6.48 12.80
C THR A 25 -21.09 -7.10 13.04
N THR A 26 -20.58 -7.88 12.08
CA THR A 26 -19.34 -8.67 12.22
C THR A 26 -18.42 -8.53 11.00
N TYR A 27 -18.65 -7.54 10.15
CA TYR A 27 -17.88 -7.27 8.94
C TYR A 27 -16.46 -6.80 9.23
N ALA A 28 -15.52 -7.06 8.31
CA ALA A 28 -14.20 -6.45 8.38
C ALA A 28 -14.13 -5.17 7.52
N THR A 29 -13.35 -4.20 7.97
CA THR A 29 -13.11 -2.95 7.22
C THR A 29 -11.74 -2.99 6.54
N ILE A 30 -11.63 -2.62 5.26
CA ILE A 30 -10.32 -2.52 4.59
C ILE A 30 -10.10 -1.07 4.17
N PHE A 31 -9.05 -0.46 4.71
CA PHE A 31 -8.56 0.84 4.28
C PHE A 31 -7.60 0.65 3.09
N LEU A 32 -8.00 1.16 1.93
CA LEU A 32 -7.28 1.04 0.65
C LEU A 32 -6.56 2.35 0.35
N VAL A 33 -5.23 2.31 0.25
CA VAL A 33 -4.39 3.49 0.00
C VAL A 33 -3.68 3.34 -1.36
N HIS A 34 -3.83 4.36 -2.20
CA HIS A 34 -3.42 4.35 -3.61
C HIS A 34 -1.93 4.63 -3.84
N GLY A 35 -1.44 4.21 -5.01
CA GLY A 35 -0.08 4.44 -5.47
C GLY A 35 0.15 5.80 -6.14
N THR A 36 1.28 5.91 -6.82
CA THR A 36 1.76 7.12 -7.51
C THR A 36 0.80 7.55 -8.61
N MET A 37 0.45 8.85 -8.66
CA MET A 37 -0.44 9.49 -9.64
C MET A 37 -1.92 9.07 -9.60
N PHE A 38 -2.24 7.87 -9.15
CA PHE A 38 -3.62 7.43 -8.96
C PHE A 38 -4.17 7.92 -7.63
N HIS A 39 -5.49 7.92 -7.47
CA HIS A 39 -6.16 8.20 -6.21
C HIS A 39 -7.29 7.19 -5.93
N SER A 40 -8.03 7.35 -4.84
CA SER A 40 -9.07 6.43 -4.31
C SER A 40 -9.98 5.85 -5.38
N GLY A 41 -10.34 6.65 -6.39
CA GLY A 41 -11.21 6.26 -7.49
C GLY A 41 -10.79 4.99 -8.21
N ILE A 42 -9.49 4.66 -8.21
CA ILE A 42 -8.96 3.44 -8.81
C ILE A 42 -9.49 2.15 -8.15
N PHE A 43 -9.93 2.21 -6.89
CA PHE A 43 -10.49 1.06 -6.18
C PHE A 43 -12.01 0.92 -6.33
N ARG A 44 -12.70 1.89 -6.95
CA ARG A 44 -14.17 1.85 -7.11
C ARG A 44 -14.72 0.56 -7.74
N PRO A 45 -14.06 -0.06 -8.74
CA PRO A 45 -14.54 -1.32 -9.30
C PRO A 45 -14.68 -2.46 -8.28
N MET A 46 -13.99 -2.40 -7.14
CA MET A 46 -14.08 -3.39 -6.06
C MET A 46 -15.39 -3.29 -5.26
N VAL A 47 -15.98 -2.10 -5.17
CA VAL A 47 -17.11 -1.80 -4.27
C VAL A 47 -18.31 -2.74 -4.46
N PRO A 48 -18.78 -3.04 -5.68
CA PRO A 48 -19.92 -3.93 -5.89
C PRO A 48 -19.74 -5.35 -5.34
N TYR A 49 -18.49 -5.80 -5.15
CA TYR A 49 -18.17 -7.16 -4.73
C TYR A 49 -17.86 -7.28 -3.23
N ALA A 50 -17.76 -6.16 -2.49
CA ALA A 50 -17.35 -6.17 -1.09
C ALA A 50 -18.39 -6.83 -0.17
N ALA A 51 -19.67 -6.51 -0.35
CA ALA A 51 -20.72 -6.88 0.61
C ALA A 51 -20.96 -8.39 0.69
N VAL A 52 -20.84 -9.12 -0.43
CA VAL A 52 -21.01 -10.59 -0.46
C VAL A 52 -19.91 -11.31 0.33
N HIS A 53 -18.76 -10.65 0.52
CA HIS A 53 -17.64 -11.14 1.32
C HIS A 53 -17.62 -10.56 2.74
N ASN A 54 -18.71 -9.90 3.18
CA ASN A 54 -18.81 -9.26 4.49
C ASN A 54 -17.70 -8.23 4.75
N LEU A 55 -17.32 -7.48 3.71
CA LEU A 55 -16.31 -6.43 3.76
C LEU A 55 -16.94 -5.03 3.61
N ARG A 56 -16.38 -4.06 4.33
CA ARG A 56 -16.54 -2.61 4.11
C ARG A 56 -15.23 -2.05 3.58
N LEU A 57 -15.24 -1.49 2.38
CA LEU A 57 -14.08 -0.83 1.77
C LEU A 57 -14.10 0.67 2.07
N VAL A 58 -12.97 1.21 2.51
CA VAL A 58 -12.72 2.63 2.72
C VAL A 58 -11.56 3.04 1.83
N LEU A 59 -11.84 3.83 0.79
CA LEU A 59 -10.89 4.19 -0.26
C LEU A 59 -10.31 5.57 0.09
N VAL A 60 -9.04 5.65 0.47
CA VAL A 60 -8.46 6.85 1.11
C VAL A 60 -7.56 7.60 0.15
N ASN A 61 -7.72 8.92 0.06
CA ASN A 61 -6.77 9.81 -0.62
C ASN A 61 -5.71 10.31 0.36
N LEU A 62 -4.44 10.12 0.00
CA LEU A 62 -3.33 10.70 0.75
C LEU A 62 -3.34 12.24 0.67
N ARG A 63 -2.56 12.90 1.53
CA ARG A 63 -2.38 14.37 1.49
C ARG A 63 -2.02 14.83 0.08
N ASP A 64 -2.54 16.00 -0.30
CA ASP A 64 -2.29 16.66 -1.60
C ASP A 64 -2.91 15.99 -2.85
N TYR A 65 -3.59 14.85 -2.68
CA TYR A 65 -4.51 14.27 -3.67
C TYR A 65 -5.91 14.88 -3.56
N PRO A 66 -6.77 14.77 -4.59
CA PRO A 66 -8.06 15.44 -4.63
C PRO A 66 -8.92 15.24 -3.37
N GLY A 67 -9.40 16.34 -2.78
CA GLY A 67 -10.24 16.33 -1.58
C GLY A 67 -9.50 16.25 -0.24
N SER A 68 -8.25 15.79 -0.21
CA SER A 68 -7.42 15.77 1.00
C SER A 68 -6.68 17.10 1.21
N SER A 69 -6.28 17.38 2.44
CA SER A 69 -5.50 18.58 2.75
C SER A 69 -4.13 18.56 2.05
N PRO A 70 -3.66 19.70 1.48
CA PRO A 70 -2.33 19.79 0.90
C PRO A 70 -1.24 19.73 1.98
N TYR A 71 0.00 19.45 1.60
CA TYR A 71 1.16 19.66 2.48
C TYR A 71 1.39 21.15 2.71
N SER A 72 1.71 21.54 3.94
CA SER A 72 2.20 22.88 4.24
C SER A 72 3.59 23.12 3.62
N PRO A 73 4.01 24.38 3.42
CA PRO A 73 5.36 24.69 2.95
C PRO A 73 6.46 24.04 3.80
N THR A 74 6.32 24.09 5.13
CA THR A 74 7.28 23.48 6.06
C THR A 74 7.36 21.96 5.91
N GLU A 75 6.22 21.27 5.74
CA GLU A 75 6.23 19.83 5.49
C GLU A 75 6.95 19.48 4.17
N ARG A 76 6.74 20.29 3.11
CA ARG A 76 7.44 20.09 1.83
C ARG A 76 8.94 20.33 1.96
N GLU A 77 9.36 21.34 2.72
CA GLU A 77 10.78 21.61 2.99
C GLU A 77 11.46 20.46 3.74
N LEU A 78 10.77 19.85 4.72
CA LEU A 78 11.29 18.69 5.45
C LEU A 78 11.47 17.46 4.55
N LEU A 79 10.57 17.25 3.59
CA LEU A 79 10.68 16.17 2.60
C LEU A 79 11.77 16.45 1.56
N ALA A 80 11.89 17.70 1.08
CA ALA A 80 12.83 18.09 0.04
C ALA A 80 14.27 18.29 0.53
N GLY A 81 14.44 18.62 1.82
CA GLY A 81 15.73 18.95 2.40
C GLY A 81 16.70 17.76 2.45
N PRO A 82 18.03 18.01 2.51
CA PRO A 82 19.04 16.96 2.52
C PRO A 82 19.16 16.22 3.87
N GLY A 83 18.41 16.64 4.88
CA GLY A 83 18.50 16.09 6.23
C GLY A 83 17.72 14.78 6.35
N ARG A 84 18.42 13.64 6.31
CA ARG A 84 17.83 12.30 6.50
C ARG A 84 16.93 12.23 7.73
N GLU A 85 17.35 12.80 8.86
CA GLU A 85 16.55 12.80 10.10
C GLU A 85 15.24 13.59 9.96
N ALA A 86 15.28 14.73 9.27
CA ALA A 86 14.10 15.55 8.99
C ALA A 86 13.13 14.81 8.05
N GLN A 87 13.66 14.16 7.01
CA GLN A 87 12.88 13.31 6.12
C GLN A 87 12.26 12.11 6.85
N ALA A 88 13.03 11.45 7.73
CA ALA A 88 12.54 10.34 8.54
C ALA A 88 11.39 10.78 9.46
N ALA A 89 11.51 11.93 10.12
CA ALA A 89 10.42 12.50 10.92
C ALA A 89 9.19 12.85 10.08
N ALA A 90 9.39 13.39 8.87
CA ALA A 90 8.29 13.70 7.95
C ALA A 90 7.54 12.44 7.49
N ILE A 91 8.25 11.36 7.14
CA ILE A 91 7.65 10.07 6.77
C ILE A 91 6.99 9.38 7.96
N GLN A 92 7.59 9.43 9.15
CA GLN A 92 6.95 8.97 10.39
C GLN A 92 5.59 9.66 10.59
N ASN A 93 5.54 10.99 10.41
CA ASN A 93 4.31 11.75 10.56
C ASN A 93 3.22 11.31 9.58
N ARG A 94 3.56 10.85 8.36
CA ARG A 94 2.57 10.29 7.42
C ARG A 94 1.91 9.01 7.96
N GLY A 95 2.70 8.13 8.57
CA GLY A 95 2.16 6.94 9.25
C GLY A 95 1.26 7.30 10.43
N LEU A 96 1.66 8.29 11.22
CA LEU A 96 0.85 8.75 12.36
C LEU A 96 -0.45 9.42 11.92
N GLU A 97 -0.44 10.17 10.82
CA GLU A 97 -1.67 10.76 10.24
C GLU A 97 -2.65 9.68 9.78
N LEU A 98 -2.17 8.65 9.08
CA LEU A 98 -3.02 7.51 8.69
C LEU A 98 -3.59 6.78 9.91
N ALA A 99 -2.80 6.59 10.96
CA ALA A 99 -3.28 5.98 12.19
C ALA A 99 -4.33 6.85 12.91
N ALA A 100 -4.17 8.17 12.88
CA ALA A 100 -5.16 9.11 13.42
C ALA A 100 -6.47 9.08 12.62
N PHE A 101 -6.40 9.05 11.28
CA PHE A 101 -7.57 8.87 10.42
C PHE A 101 -8.32 7.57 10.74
N ILE A 102 -7.61 6.44 10.82
CA ILE A 102 -8.23 5.14 11.12
C ILE A 102 -8.83 5.14 12.53
N THR A 103 -8.16 5.73 13.51
CA THR A 103 -8.69 5.89 14.88
C THR A 103 -10.00 6.66 14.87
N TRP A 104 -10.03 7.81 14.19
CA TRP A 104 -11.23 8.61 14.04
C TRP A 104 -12.34 7.82 13.33
N PHE A 105 -12.02 7.10 12.26
CA PHE A 105 -13.01 6.33 11.51
C PHE A 105 -13.62 5.22 12.38
N ILE A 106 -12.82 4.48 13.14
CA ILE A 106 -13.32 3.47 14.09
C ILE A 106 -14.30 4.11 15.09
N GLU A 107 -13.96 5.28 15.63
CA GLU A 107 -14.77 5.96 16.64
C GLU A 107 -16.03 6.62 16.06
N GLN A 108 -15.99 7.16 14.85
CA GLN A 108 -17.18 7.78 14.23
C GLN A 108 -18.12 6.74 13.64
N GLU A 109 -17.57 5.77 12.92
CA GLU A 109 -18.34 4.79 12.15
C GLU A 109 -18.64 3.52 12.95
N GLN A 110 -18.11 3.41 14.17
CA GLN A 110 -18.37 2.31 15.11
C GLN A 110 -18.16 0.95 14.45
N ILE A 111 -17.04 0.76 13.75
CA ILE A 111 -16.74 -0.52 13.11
C ILE A 111 -16.65 -1.62 14.18
N PRO A 112 -17.01 -2.88 13.88
CA PRO A 112 -16.97 -3.94 14.88
C PRO A 112 -15.52 -4.30 15.26
N PRO A 113 -15.20 -4.54 16.55
CA PRO A 113 -13.89 -5.02 16.98
C PRO A 113 -13.63 -6.44 16.50
N THR A 114 -12.37 -6.87 16.57
CA THR A 114 -12.01 -8.26 16.26
C THR A 114 -12.68 -9.20 17.26
N SER A 115 -13.35 -10.23 16.76
CA SER A 115 -13.94 -11.31 17.56
C SER A 115 -13.51 -12.66 16.99
N ARG A 116 -13.03 -13.56 17.86
CA ARG A 116 -12.74 -14.95 17.50
C ARG A 116 -13.86 -15.84 18.02
N SER A 117 -14.45 -16.65 17.15
CA SER A 117 -15.32 -17.74 17.60
C SER A 117 -14.48 -18.77 18.38
N ALA A 118 -15.05 -19.36 19.43
CA ALA A 118 -14.36 -20.40 20.21
C ALA A 118 -14.20 -21.73 19.43
N ALA A 119 -14.79 -21.83 18.24
CA ALA A 119 -14.86 -23.07 17.48
C ALA A 119 -13.66 -23.24 16.53
N GLU A 120 -13.18 -22.19 15.85
CA GLU A 120 -12.04 -22.27 14.92
C GLU A 120 -11.27 -20.94 14.82
N ALA A 121 -9.93 -20.99 14.72
CA ALA A 121 -9.10 -19.81 14.48
C ALA A 121 -9.37 -19.12 13.12
N ALA A 122 -10.02 -19.84 12.19
CA ALA A 122 -10.42 -19.36 10.87
C ALA A 122 -11.63 -18.40 10.90
N ASP A 123 -12.41 -18.38 11.99
CA ASP A 123 -13.65 -17.58 12.10
C ASP A 123 -13.42 -16.20 12.74
N THR A 124 -12.29 -15.56 12.43
CA THR A 124 -12.06 -14.20 12.94
C THR A 124 -12.95 -13.22 12.18
N THR A 125 -13.82 -12.54 12.92
CA THR A 125 -14.75 -11.53 12.40
C THR A 125 -14.41 -10.14 12.93
N GLY A 126 -14.99 -9.11 12.32
CA GLY A 126 -14.72 -7.72 12.71
C GLY A 126 -13.30 -7.25 12.39
N GLY A 127 -12.92 -6.12 12.98
CA GLY A 127 -11.60 -5.50 12.85
C GLY A 127 -11.39 -4.78 11.52
N PHE A 128 -10.16 -4.36 11.28
CA PHE A 128 -9.73 -3.75 10.03
C PHE A 128 -8.43 -4.32 9.48
N ALA A 129 -8.23 -4.13 8.18
CA ALA A 129 -6.95 -4.23 7.52
C ALA A 129 -6.56 -2.93 6.83
N LEU A 130 -5.25 -2.73 6.64
CA LEU A 130 -4.68 -1.63 5.89
C LEU A 130 -3.94 -2.18 4.67
N LEU A 131 -4.26 -1.67 3.49
CA LEU A 131 -3.62 -2.04 2.24
C LEU A 131 -2.89 -0.84 1.65
N GLY A 132 -1.58 -0.96 1.48
CA GLY A 132 -0.77 -0.04 0.71
C GLY A 132 -0.51 -0.62 -0.67
N TRP A 133 -1.03 0.01 -1.72
CA TRP A 133 -0.72 -0.34 -3.10
C TRP A 133 0.51 0.42 -3.61
N SER A 134 1.49 -0.26 -4.20
CA SER A 134 2.60 0.39 -4.91
C SER A 134 3.39 1.33 -3.98
N SER A 135 3.58 2.59 -4.37
CA SER A 135 4.23 3.64 -3.58
C SER A 135 3.44 4.11 -2.36
N ALA A 136 2.18 3.69 -2.16
CA ALA A 136 1.47 3.93 -0.90
C ALA A 136 2.29 3.43 0.29
N ASN A 137 3.05 2.35 0.08
CA ASN A 137 3.93 1.73 1.06
C ASN A 137 4.98 2.69 1.64
N CYS A 138 5.39 3.74 0.93
CA CYS A 138 6.22 4.81 1.50
C CYS A 138 5.59 5.47 2.74
N GLN A 139 4.25 5.51 2.81
CA GLN A 139 3.48 6.19 3.86
C GLN A 139 2.67 5.24 4.74
N THR A 140 2.29 4.06 4.24
CA THR A 140 1.53 3.06 5.01
C THR A 140 2.42 2.14 5.86
N ILE A 141 3.63 1.78 5.42
CA ILE A 141 4.59 1.01 6.25
C ILE A 141 4.94 1.74 7.57
N PRO A 142 5.17 3.07 7.56
CA PRO A 142 5.33 3.86 8.79
C PRO A 142 4.28 3.65 9.88
N VAL A 143 3.03 3.28 9.53
CA VAL A 143 1.97 2.95 10.51
C VAL A 143 2.41 1.82 11.43
N ILE A 144 3.13 0.82 10.90
CA ILE A 144 3.62 -0.32 11.68
C ILE A 144 5.01 -0.04 12.24
N ALA A 145 5.88 0.57 11.42
CA ALA A 145 7.27 0.84 11.79
C ALA A 145 7.41 1.72 13.05
N HIS A 146 6.44 2.60 13.29
CA HIS A 146 6.42 3.56 14.40
C HIS A 146 5.27 3.30 15.36
N ALA A 147 4.81 2.06 15.48
CA ALA A 147 3.77 1.67 16.43
C ALA A 147 4.12 2.08 17.88
N ASP A 148 5.40 2.07 18.26
CA ASP A 148 5.90 2.54 19.57
C ASP A 148 5.71 4.04 19.80
N LYS A 149 5.57 4.84 18.74
CA LYS A 149 5.38 6.29 18.80
C LYS A 149 3.93 6.72 18.84
N MET A 150 2.98 5.80 18.61
CA MET A 150 1.56 6.12 18.67
C MET A 150 1.10 6.38 20.11
N PRO A 151 0.07 7.21 20.34
CA PRO A 151 -0.55 7.34 21.66
C PRO A 151 -1.00 5.98 22.21
N GLU A 152 -0.92 5.78 23.52
CA GLU A 152 -1.31 4.51 24.16
C GLU A 152 -2.76 4.12 23.84
N LYS A 153 -3.67 5.10 23.82
CA LYS A 153 -5.07 4.91 23.41
C LYS A 153 -5.17 4.29 22.01
N THR A 154 -4.42 4.82 21.04
CA THR A 154 -4.38 4.31 19.66
C THR A 154 -3.77 2.92 19.60
N ARG A 155 -2.67 2.66 20.32
CA ARG A 155 -2.06 1.31 20.36
C ARG A 155 -3.04 0.27 20.92
N LYS A 156 -3.72 0.57 22.02
CA LYS A 156 -4.73 -0.31 22.63
C LYS A 156 -5.94 -0.52 21.71
N LEU A 157 -6.41 0.54 21.05
CA LEU A 157 -7.47 0.43 20.05
C LEU A 157 -7.03 -0.49 18.90
N PHE A 158 -5.89 -0.24 18.28
CA PHE A 158 -5.42 -1.06 17.17
C PHE A 158 -5.14 -2.50 17.59
N ASN A 159 -4.76 -2.75 18.85
CA ASN A 159 -4.62 -4.12 19.34
C ASN A 159 -5.94 -4.92 19.32
N ALA A 160 -7.08 -4.24 19.45
CA ALA A 160 -8.40 -4.88 19.38
C ALA A 160 -9.00 -4.94 17.97
N TYR A 161 -8.45 -4.21 17.00
CA TYR A 161 -9.05 -4.04 15.67
C TYR A 161 -8.12 -4.40 14.50
N PHE A 162 -6.82 -4.16 14.57
CA PHE A 162 -5.90 -4.26 13.43
C PHE A 162 -5.51 -5.71 13.16
N ARG A 163 -6.11 -6.30 12.12
CA ARG A 163 -5.96 -7.72 11.78
C ARG A 163 -4.82 -7.99 10.80
N ALA A 164 -4.76 -7.22 9.73
CA ALA A 164 -3.83 -7.49 8.64
C ALA A 164 -3.29 -6.22 7.99
N TYR A 165 -2.03 -6.27 7.56
CA TYR A 165 -1.45 -5.29 6.64
C TYR A 165 -1.06 -5.96 5.33
N PHE A 166 -1.50 -5.37 4.23
CA PHE A 166 -1.22 -5.83 2.88
C PHE A 166 -0.20 -4.91 2.20
N PHE A 167 0.99 -5.45 1.95
CA PHE A 167 1.94 -4.92 0.97
C PHE A 167 1.42 -5.35 -0.41
N HIS A 168 0.61 -4.53 -1.06
CA HIS A 168 0.05 -4.85 -2.38
C HIS A 168 0.95 -4.31 -3.47
N ASP A 169 1.69 -5.22 -4.11
CA ASP A 169 2.56 -4.96 -5.26
C ASP A 169 3.46 -3.74 -5.00
N SER A 170 4.20 -3.78 -3.89
CA SER A 170 4.99 -2.66 -3.37
C SER A 170 6.04 -2.18 -4.36
N SER A 171 6.23 -0.87 -4.45
CA SER A 171 7.36 -0.27 -5.19
C SER A 171 8.70 -0.52 -4.47
N LEU A 172 9.80 -0.59 -5.22
CA LEU A 172 11.17 -0.66 -4.66
C LEU A 172 11.48 0.50 -3.69
N THR A 173 11.09 1.73 -4.04
CA THR A 173 11.27 2.89 -3.17
C THR A 173 10.60 2.71 -1.82
N GLY A 174 9.36 2.21 -1.80
CA GLY A 174 8.60 1.98 -0.57
C GLY A 174 9.22 0.95 0.37
N ILE A 175 10.05 0.04 -0.15
CA ILE A 175 10.78 -0.94 0.67
C ILE A 175 12.22 -0.52 0.99
N GLY A 176 12.64 0.66 0.52
CA GLY A 176 13.99 1.19 0.73
C GLY A 176 15.06 0.57 -0.15
N GLU A 177 14.68 0.19 -1.37
CA GLU A 177 15.58 -0.43 -2.34
C GLU A 177 15.61 0.40 -3.63
N ALA A 178 16.71 0.26 -4.37
CA ALA A 178 16.89 0.87 -5.68
C ALA A 178 16.80 -0.19 -6.76
N ALA A 179 16.27 0.18 -7.91
CA ALA A 179 16.27 -0.70 -9.08
C ALA A 179 17.72 -0.89 -9.60
N PRO A 180 18.09 -2.10 -10.04
CA PRO A 180 19.31 -2.35 -10.78
C PRO A 180 19.42 -1.47 -12.03
N GLN A 181 20.65 -1.14 -12.45
CA GLN A 181 20.89 -0.25 -13.60
C GLN A 181 20.36 -0.81 -14.93
N ASP A 182 20.37 -2.13 -15.09
CA ASP A 182 19.91 -2.86 -16.25
C ASP A 182 18.40 -3.12 -16.26
N MET A 183 17.71 -2.85 -15.15
CA MET A 183 16.25 -2.95 -15.06
C MET A 183 15.59 -1.65 -15.54
N TYR A 184 14.86 -1.75 -16.64
CA TYR A 184 14.10 -0.64 -17.18
C TYR A 184 13.05 -0.14 -16.18
N GLY A 185 13.01 1.17 -15.98
CA GLY A 185 11.95 1.87 -15.28
C GLY A 185 11.78 3.24 -15.87
N ILE A 186 10.55 3.62 -16.18
CA ILE A 186 10.28 4.79 -17.03
C ILE A 186 10.85 6.09 -16.45
N PHE A 187 10.79 6.28 -15.12
CA PHE A 187 11.35 7.47 -14.48
C PHE A 187 12.88 7.56 -14.57
N ARG A 188 13.56 6.44 -14.80
CA ARG A 188 15.02 6.34 -14.99
C ARG A 188 15.45 6.40 -16.45
N ASP A 189 14.52 6.41 -17.41
CA ASP A 189 14.87 6.50 -18.83
C ASP A 189 15.45 7.90 -19.15
N ALA A 190 16.76 7.95 -19.44
CA ALA A 190 17.45 9.21 -19.72
C ALA A 190 17.08 9.82 -21.08
N ARG A 191 16.37 9.09 -21.94
CA ARG A 191 15.94 9.55 -23.26
C ARG A 191 14.64 10.35 -23.21
N LEU A 192 13.88 10.23 -22.13
CA LEU A 192 12.58 10.88 -21.95
C LEU A 192 12.72 12.17 -21.15
N THR A 193 11.97 13.20 -21.52
CA THR A 193 11.76 14.38 -20.66
C THR A 193 10.96 14.01 -19.41
N TYR A 194 10.93 14.91 -18.42
CA TYR A 194 10.11 14.68 -17.23
C TYR A 194 8.62 14.54 -17.58
N GLU A 195 8.12 15.36 -18.50
CA GLU A 195 6.74 15.33 -18.98
C GLU A 195 6.42 14.02 -19.70
N GLU A 196 7.34 13.53 -20.55
CA GLU A 196 7.19 12.23 -21.24
C GLU A 196 7.17 11.07 -20.24
N LYS A 197 7.98 11.12 -19.18
CA LYS A 197 7.97 10.12 -18.10
C LYS A 197 6.65 10.09 -17.36
N VAL A 198 6.14 11.27 -16.96
CA VAL A 198 4.86 11.38 -16.26
C VAL A 198 3.72 10.91 -17.17
N ALA A 199 3.71 11.30 -18.45
CA ALA A 199 2.68 10.88 -19.39
C ALA A 199 2.71 9.37 -19.69
N GLY A 200 3.89 8.77 -19.82
CA GLY A 200 4.04 7.34 -20.14
C GLY A 200 3.89 6.41 -18.94
N PHE A 201 4.08 6.91 -17.71
CA PHE A 201 4.12 6.08 -16.51
C PHE A 201 2.87 5.21 -16.34
N PRO A 202 1.64 5.75 -16.42
CA PRO A 202 0.41 4.96 -16.28
C PRO A 202 0.35 3.75 -17.21
N ALA A 203 0.74 3.91 -18.48
CA ALA A 203 0.70 2.83 -19.48
C ALA A 203 1.77 1.78 -19.19
N TRP A 204 2.98 2.22 -18.82
CA TRP A 204 4.06 1.30 -18.44
C TRP A 204 3.70 0.48 -17.18
N VAL A 205 3.28 1.15 -16.10
CA VAL A 205 3.03 0.49 -14.81
C VAL A 205 1.81 -0.45 -14.87
N SER A 206 0.85 -0.18 -15.77
CA SER A 206 -0.34 -1.02 -15.99
C SER A 206 -0.16 -2.06 -17.09
N SER A 207 1.05 -2.25 -17.63
CA SER A 207 1.30 -3.29 -18.63
C SER A 207 1.30 -4.67 -18.00
N TYR A 208 0.88 -5.67 -18.78
CA TYR A 208 1.05 -7.08 -18.42
C TYR A 208 2.38 -7.58 -18.98
N PHE A 209 3.24 -8.12 -18.13
CA PHE A 209 4.51 -8.75 -18.51
C PHE A 209 4.40 -10.26 -18.46
N THR A 210 5.27 -10.97 -19.17
CA THR A 210 5.35 -12.44 -19.11
C THR A 210 5.45 -12.94 -17.67
N ARG A 211 4.77 -14.05 -17.35
CA ARG A 211 4.70 -14.58 -15.98
C ARG A 211 6.07 -15.06 -15.48
N VAL A 212 6.30 -14.86 -14.19
CA VAL A 212 7.50 -15.33 -13.48
C VAL A 212 7.09 -15.82 -12.09
N ASP A 213 7.71 -16.91 -11.64
CA ASP A 213 7.57 -17.37 -10.26
C ASP A 213 8.47 -16.55 -9.34
N LEU A 214 7.99 -16.25 -8.13
CA LEU A 214 8.78 -15.48 -7.17
C LEU A 214 9.93 -16.34 -6.63
N GLU A 215 11.16 -15.85 -6.81
CA GLU A 215 12.38 -16.49 -6.31
C GLU A 215 13.21 -15.49 -5.50
N PRO A 216 14.13 -15.96 -4.63
CA PRO A 216 15.12 -15.10 -3.98
C PRO A 216 15.95 -14.31 -5.01
N GLU A 217 16.43 -13.13 -4.61
CA GLU A 217 17.24 -12.26 -5.47
C GLU A 217 18.57 -12.94 -5.82
N THR A 218 18.65 -13.49 -7.03
CA THR A 218 19.86 -14.07 -7.61
C THR A 218 20.13 -13.44 -8.98
N PRO A 219 21.36 -13.53 -9.51
CA PRO A 219 21.65 -13.07 -10.88
C PRO A 219 20.74 -13.70 -11.94
N ALA A 220 20.33 -14.97 -11.75
CA ALA A 220 19.42 -15.65 -12.66
C ALA A 220 18.00 -15.07 -12.59
N PHE A 221 17.50 -14.79 -11.38
CA PHE A 221 16.20 -14.15 -11.20
C PHE A 221 16.21 -12.72 -11.77
N LEU A 222 17.25 -11.93 -11.51
CA LEU A 222 17.40 -10.59 -12.08
C LEU A 222 17.42 -10.60 -13.61
N SER A 223 18.19 -11.51 -14.22
CA SER A 223 18.22 -11.72 -15.68
C SER A 223 16.84 -12.13 -16.23
N THR A 224 16.11 -12.95 -15.48
CA THR A 224 14.72 -13.31 -15.82
C THR A 224 13.85 -12.06 -15.81
N LEU A 225 13.90 -11.24 -14.76
CA LEU A 225 13.09 -10.02 -14.65
C LEU A 225 13.42 -8.99 -15.75
N THR A 226 14.70 -8.79 -16.08
CA THR A 226 15.13 -7.80 -17.09
C THR A 226 14.85 -8.23 -18.52
N SER A 227 14.71 -9.53 -18.78
CA SER A 227 14.38 -10.07 -20.11
C SER A 227 12.88 -10.19 -20.40
N ARG A 228 12.02 -9.89 -19.42
CA ARG A 228 10.55 -9.91 -19.60
C ARG A 228 10.11 -8.87 -20.62
N LYS A 229 9.09 -9.24 -21.39
CA LYS A 229 8.44 -8.36 -22.36
C LYS A 229 7.01 -8.07 -21.96
N ALA A 230 6.52 -6.90 -22.37
CA ALA A 230 5.11 -6.60 -22.23
C ALA A 230 4.33 -7.46 -23.23
N VAL A 231 3.34 -8.21 -22.74
CA VAL A 231 2.61 -9.22 -23.52
C VAL A 231 1.93 -8.61 -24.73
N HIS A 232 1.38 -7.40 -24.61
CA HIS A 232 0.71 -6.69 -25.71
C HIS A 232 1.61 -6.33 -26.90
N GLU A 233 2.94 -6.43 -26.77
CA GLU A 233 3.87 -6.22 -27.90
C GLU A 233 3.87 -7.42 -28.87
N ASP A 234 3.49 -8.61 -28.39
CA ASP A 234 3.53 -9.86 -29.13
C ASP A 234 2.12 -10.42 -29.46
N THR A 235 1.03 -9.75 -29.05
CA THR A 235 -0.35 -10.17 -29.31
C THR A 235 -1.36 -9.02 -29.38
N ASP A 236 -2.37 -9.16 -30.24
CA ASP A 236 -3.50 -8.23 -30.39
C ASP A 236 -4.68 -8.54 -29.43
N ASP A 237 -4.52 -9.50 -28.51
CA ASP A 237 -5.57 -9.82 -27.53
C ASP A 237 -5.74 -8.68 -26.51
N ALA A 238 -6.87 -7.96 -26.63
CA ALA A 238 -7.21 -6.80 -25.82
C ALA A 238 -7.19 -7.04 -24.29
N ARG A 239 -7.26 -8.30 -23.84
CA ARG A 239 -7.12 -8.65 -22.42
C ARG A 239 -5.73 -8.30 -21.87
N TRP A 240 -4.71 -8.27 -22.71
CA TRP A 240 -3.33 -7.97 -22.32
C TRP A 240 -2.92 -6.52 -22.59
N THR A 241 -3.80 -5.71 -23.18
CA THR A 241 -3.60 -4.26 -23.31
C THR A 241 -3.36 -3.66 -21.91
N PRO A 242 -2.41 -2.72 -21.74
CA PRO A 242 -2.22 -2.05 -20.46
C PRO A 242 -3.52 -1.46 -19.90
N SER A 243 -3.78 -1.63 -18.61
CA SER A 243 -5.11 -1.37 -18.03
C SER A 243 -5.60 0.05 -18.28
N VAL A 244 -4.70 1.04 -18.18
CA VAL A 244 -5.07 2.45 -18.40
C VAL A 244 -5.38 2.76 -19.86
N LEU A 245 -4.81 2.02 -20.82
CA LEU A 245 -5.11 2.20 -22.24
C LEU A 245 -6.49 1.66 -22.62
N ARG A 246 -7.14 0.93 -21.72
CA ARG A 246 -8.55 0.52 -21.85
C ARG A 246 -9.53 1.50 -21.21
N MET A 247 -9.05 2.51 -20.50
CA MET A 247 -9.89 3.56 -19.92
C MET A 247 -10.17 4.61 -21.00
N SER A 248 -11.37 5.20 -20.98
CA SER A 248 -11.57 6.48 -21.68
C SER A 248 -10.85 7.60 -20.94
N ASP A 249 -10.61 8.73 -21.62
CA ASP A 249 -9.98 9.90 -21.01
C ASP A 249 -10.73 10.36 -19.75
N ASP A 250 -12.07 10.38 -19.78
CA ASP A 250 -12.90 10.76 -18.63
C ASP A 250 -12.74 9.79 -17.45
N VAL A 251 -12.64 8.48 -17.73
CA VAL A 251 -12.43 7.46 -16.70
C VAL A 251 -11.05 7.60 -16.09
N PHE A 252 -10.02 7.79 -16.91
CA PHE A 252 -8.65 7.98 -16.42
C PHE A 252 -8.53 9.27 -15.58
N ALA A 253 -9.10 10.39 -16.04
CA ALA A 253 -9.12 11.65 -15.32
C ALA A 253 -9.89 11.56 -13.98
N ALA A 254 -10.83 10.62 -13.85
CA ALA A 254 -11.58 10.40 -12.62
C ALA A 254 -10.86 9.54 -11.58
N VAL A 255 -9.68 8.99 -11.90
CA VAL A 255 -8.91 8.10 -11.00
C VAL A 255 -7.44 8.48 -10.86
N ALA A 256 -6.95 9.45 -11.64
CA ALA A 256 -5.57 9.90 -11.63
C ALA A 256 -5.46 11.44 -11.55
N ASP A 257 -4.47 11.91 -10.80
CA ASP A 257 -4.03 13.30 -10.78
C ASP A 257 -2.51 13.36 -11.03
N PRO A 258 -2.05 13.41 -12.29
CA PRO A 258 -0.63 13.52 -12.63
C PRO A 258 0.06 14.75 -12.00
N SER A 259 -0.69 15.81 -11.72
CA SER A 259 -0.11 17.06 -11.23
C SER A 259 0.41 16.96 -9.78
N VAL A 260 0.03 15.91 -9.03
CA VAL A 260 0.63 15.57 -7.72
C VAL A 260 2.13 15.28 -7.82
N MET A 261 2.60 14.81 -8.99
CA MET A 261 4.01 14.50 -9.22
C MET A 261 4.90 15.71 -8.92
N LEU A 262 4.53 16.87 -9.47
CA LEU A 262 5.26 18.12 -9.28
C LEU A 262 5.05 18.71 -7.88
N ARG A 263 3.88 18.51 -7.27
CA ARG A 263 3.54 19.15 -5.98
C ARG A 263 4.18 18.47 -4.77
N SER A 264 4.13 17.14 -4.70
CA SER A 264 4.48 16.43 -3.48
C SER A 264 4.95 14.98 -3.68
N GLN A 265 4.43 14.26 -4.68
CA GLN A 265 4.76 12.85 -4.86
C GLN A 265 6.25 12.65 -5.17
N VAL A 266 6.88 13.53 -5.96
CA VAL A 266 8.34 13.48 -6.20
C VAL A 266 9.15 13.68 -4.92
N LEU A 267 8.65 14.48 -3.97
CA LEU A 267 9.34 14.72 -2.70
C LEU A 267 9.32 13.46 -1.84
N ILE A 268 8.18 12.77 -1.79
CA ILE A 268 8.06 11.47 -1.11
C ILE A 268 8.98 10.45 -1.79
N GLN A 269 8.95 10.32 -3.12
CA GLN A 269 9.79 9.35 -3.83
C GLN A 269 11.30 9.61 -3.69
N ASN A 270 11.71 10.88 -3.48
CA ASN A 270 13.11 11.28 -3.36
C ASN A 270 13.61 11.39 -1.91
N VAL A 271 12.81 11.03 -0.90
CA VAL A 271 13.33 10.85 0.46
C VAL A 271 14.48 9.85 0.42
N ASP A 272 15.51 10.06 1.27
CA ASP A 272 16.62 9.13 1.43
C ASP A 272 16.09 7.69 1.58
N VAL A 273 16.44 6.86 0.60
CA VAL A 273 15.91 5.50 0.45
C VAL A 273 16.16 4.63 1.70
N THR A 274 17.19 4.93 2.48
CA THR A 274 17.50 4.23 3.73
C THR A 274 16.45 4.47 4.82
N VAL A 275 15.67 5.57 4.75
CA VAL A 275 14.52 5.81 5.64
C VAL A 275 13.45 4.76 5.41
N TYR A 276 13.11 4.48 4.14
CA TYR A 276 12.13 3.44 3.81
C TYR A 276 12.62 2.05 4.19
N GLY A 277 13.91 1.76 4.00
CA GLY A 277 14.49 0.49 4.38
C GLY A 277 14.54 0.28 5.90
N GLU A 278 14.77 1.35 6.67
CA GLU A 278 14.64 1.31 8.13
C GLU A 278 13.19 1.06 8.54
N ASN A 279 12.23 1.75 7.91
CA ASN A 279 10.80 1.58 8.20
C ASN A 279 10.34 0.15 7.90
N LEU A 280 10.73 -0.44 6.76
CA LEU A 280 10.39 -1.81 6.44
C LEU A 280 10.98 -2.78 7.47
N ARG A 281 12.28 -2.68 7.79
CA ARG A 281 12.91 -3.56 8.80
C ARG A 281 12.22 -3.44 10.16
N ARG A 282 11.84 -2.22 10.58
CA ARG A 282 11.08 -1.99 11.81
C ARG A 282 9.68 -2.60 11.73
N ALA A 283 8.97 -2.45 10.62
CA ALA A 283 7.63 -2.99 10.43
C ALA A 283 7.62 -4.53 10.42
N LEU A 284 8.65 -5.15 9.82
CA LEU A 284 8.82 -6.61 9.83
C LEU A 284 9.37 -7.14 11.16
N SER A 285 9.99 -6.30 11.99
CA SER A 285 10.45 -6.69 13.32
C SER A 285 9.30 -6.68 14.34
N ARG A 286 9.42 -7.51 15.38
CA ARG A 286 8.53 -7.38 16.55
C ARG A 286 8.84 -6.07 17.28
N CYS A 287 7.79 -5.33 17.58
CA CYS A 287 7.89 -4.04 18.25
C CYS A 287 7.44 -4.21 19.71
N TYR A 288 8.14 -3.56 20.64
CA TYR A 288 7.89 -3.69 22.07
C TYR A 288 7.90 -2.34 22.76
N ILE A 289 7.14 -2.23 23.85
CA ILE A 289 7.19 -1.08 24.76
C ILE A 289 7.38 -1.58 26.20
N ASP A 290 8.03 -0.76 27.02
CA ASP A 290 8.11 -1.02 28.46
C ASP A 290 6.79 -0.59 29.11
N GLY A 291 6.15 -1.54 29.80
CA GLY A 291 4.94 -1.33 30.60
C GLY A 291 5.19 -1.67 32.07
N ASP A 292 4.19 -1.42 32.91
CA ASP A 292 4.27 -1.64 34.36
C ASP A 292 4.58 -3.10 34.73
N ASN A 293 4.20 -4.05 33.86
CA ASN A 293 4.39 -5.49 34.04
C ASN A 293 5.52 -6.07 33.16
N GLY A 294 6.40 -5.21 32.65
CA GLY A 294 7.53 -5.59 31.80
C GLY A 294 7.31 -5.23 30.33
N ARG A 295 8.04 -5.93 29.45
CA ARG A 295 8.10 -5.62 28.03
C ARG A 295 6.90 -6.22 27.29
N GLU A 296 6.04 -5.39 26.74
CA GLU A 296 4.82 -5.78 26.02
C GLU A 296 5.01 -5.66 24.50
N GLU A 297 4.64 -6.72 23.76
CA GLU A 297 4.67 -6.69 22.29
C GLU A 297 3.49 -5.86 21.75
N ILE A 298 3.77 -4.94 20.83
CA ILE A 298 2.74 -4.11 20.19
C ILE A 298 2.12 -4.90 19.02
N TRP A 299 0.81 -5.12 19.09
CA TRP A 299 -0.01 -5.80 18.08
C TRP A 299 0.52 -7.20 17.72
N PRO A 300 0.61 -8.13 18.70
CA PRO A 300 1.15 -9.47 18.47
C PRO A 300 0.29 -10.34 17.54
N SER A 301 -0.98 -9.95 17.30
CA SER A 301 -1.90 -10.66 16.40
C SER A 301 -1.93 -10.10 14.98
N LEU A 302 -1.18 -9.03 14.68
CA LEU A 302 -1.16 -8.42 13.35
C LEU A 302 -0.51 -9.38 12.33
N LYS A 303 -1.29 -9.75 11.30
CA LYS A 303 -0.81 -10.51 10.14
C LYS A 303 -0.16 -9.58 9.13
N LEU A 304 0.96 -9.99 8.55
CA LEU A 304 1.54 -9.31 7.40
C LEU A 304 1.35 -10.18 6.14
N ARG A 305 1.00 -9.54 5.03
CA ARG A 305 0.74 -10.18 3.74
C ARG A 305 1.41 -9.39 2.62
N ALA A 306 2.29 -10.04 1.86
CA ALA A 306 2.87 -9.48 0.64
C ALA A 306 2.14 -10.04 -0.57
N LEU A 307 1.20 -9.26 -1.09
CA LEU A 307 0.46 -9.60 -2.30
C LEU A 307 1.29 -9.16 -3.50
N TRP A 308 1.66 -10.07 -4.38
CA TRP A 308 2.47 -9.76 -5.56
C TRP A 308 1.80 -10.31 -6.82
N CYS A 309 1.80 -9.51 -7.88
CA CYS A 309 1.11 -9.83 -9.13
C CYS A 309 2.12 -10.41 -10.13
N ASP A 310 1.88 -11.63 -10.64
CA ASP A 310 2.87 -12.38 -11.41
C ASP A 310 3.12 -11.87 -12.85
N MET A 311 2.31 -10.92 -13.32
CA MET A 311 2.44 -10.22 -14.59
C MET A 311 2.69 -8.71 -14.40
N SER A 312 3.03 -8.26 -13.19
CA SER A 312 3.45 -6.87 -12.95
C SER A 312 4.79 -6.53 -13.58
N VAL A 313 5.07 -5.23 -13.64
CA VAL A 313 6.40 -4.66 -13.91
C VAL A 313 7.48 -5.32 -13.04
N GLY A 314 8.71 -5.40 -13.58
CA GLY A 314 9.80 -6.14 -12.96
C GLY A 314 10.24 -5.60 -11.58
N GLU A 315 10.06 -4.30 -11.33
CA GLU A 315 10.46 -3.67 -10.07
C GLU A 315 9.67 -4.22 -8.87
N GLU A 316 8.40 -4.56 -9.07
CA GLU A 316 7.44 -4.97 -8.05
C GLU A 316 7.67 -6.43 -7.65
N LEU A 317 8.00 -7.29 -8.64
CA LEU A 317 8.46 -8.65 -8.36
C LEU A 317 9.82 -8.63 -7.65
N LEU A 318 10.73 -7.75 -8.05
CA LEU A 318 12.01 -7.57 -7.35
C LEU A 318 11.77 -7.06 -5.92
N ALA A 319 10.82 -6.16 -5.71
CA ALA A 319 10.47 -5.69 -4.38
C ALA A 319 9.95 -6.84 -3.49
N ALA A 320 9.06 -7.69 -4.01
CA ALA A 320 8.62 -8.89 -3.29
C ALA A 320 9.80 -9.81 -2.93
N SER A 321 10.70 -10.07 -3.88
CA SER A 321 11.89 -10.90 -3.67
C SER A 321 12.83 -10.31 -2.61
N LYS A 322 13.03 -8.99 -2.61
CA LYS A 322 13.84 -8.28 -1.62
C LYS A 322 13.21 -8.29 -0.23
N ILE A 323 11.89 -8.17 -0.13
CA ILE A 323 11.19 -8.33 1.16
C ILE A 323 11.45 -9.75 1.71
N MET A 324 11.46 -10.80 0.88
CA MET A 324 11.81 -12.16 1.33
C MET A 324 13.21 -12.20 1.96
N GLY A 325 14.22 -11.66 1.25
CA GLY A 325 15.59 -11.64 1.76
C GLY A 325 15.75 -10.83 3.06
N ILE A 326 15.01 -9.72 3.20
CA ILE A 326 15.00 -8.93 4.44
C ILE A 326 14.37 -9.74 5.58
N LEU A 327 13.26 -10.44 5.33
CA LEU A 327 12.58 -11.28 6.31
C LEU A 327 13.50 -12.42 6.81
N ASP A 328 14.20 -13.09 5.90
CA ASP A 328 15.18 -14.13 6.23
C ASP A 328 16.28 -13.61 7.15
N GLY A 329 16.76 -12.37 6.88
CA GLY A 329 17.79 -11.72 7.68
C GLY A 329 17.38 -11.34 9.11
N ILE A 330 16.07 -11.24 9.40
CA ILE A 330 15.55 -10.92 10.75
C ILE A 330 14.90 -12.11 11.46
N SER A 331 14.79 -13.26 10.81
CA SER A 331 14.27 -14.49 11.39
C SER A 331 15.20 -15.02 12.50
N PRO A 332 14.68 -15.56 13.63
CA PRO A 332 13.26 -15.78 13.97
C PRO A 332 12.61 -14.61 14.73
N ALA A 333 13.29 -13.46 14.86
CA ALA A 333 12.83 -12.31 15.63
C ALA A 333 11.78 -11.44 14.90
N GLY A 334 11.57 -11.68 13.60
CA GLY A 334 10.57 -11.00 12.78
C GLY A 334 9.12 -11.37 13.11
N ARG A 335 8.20 -10.57 12.59
CA ARG A 335 6.78 -10.89 12.44
C ARG A 335 6.62 -11.93 11.34
N ASN A 336 5.56 -12.72 11.41
CA ASN A 336 5.21 -13.62 10.32
C ASN A 336 4.68 -12.81 9.12
N LEU A 337 5.31 -12.99 7.97
CA LEU A 337 4.90 -12.42 6.69
C LEU A 337 4.68 -13.56 5.70
N GLU A 338 3.50 -13.58 5.10
CA GLU A 338 3.16 -14.55 4.06
C GLU A 338 3.14 -13.87 2.69
N PHE A 339 3.71 -14.53 1.69
CA PHE A 339 3.72 -14.08 0.30
C PHE A 339 2.57 -14.74 -0.44
N VAL A 340 1.69 -13.93 -1.01
CA VAL A 340 0.48 -14.37 -1.70
C VAL A 340 0.58 -13.95 -3.16
N ARG A 341 0.64 -14.94 -4.05
CA ARG A 341 0.62 -14.70 -5.49
C ARG A 341 -0.78 -14.30 -5.92
N VAL A 342 -0.87 -13.25 -6.72
CA VAL A 342 -2.06 -12.90 -7.49
C VAL A 342 -1.82 -13.36 -8.91
N GLU A 343 -2.44 -14.46 -9.28
CA GLU A 343 -2.21 -15.12 -10.57
C GLU A 343 -2.83 -14.36 -11.73
N ASN A 344 -2.12 -14.33 -12.86
CA ASN A 344 -2.58 -13.74 -14.11
C ASN A 344 -2.92 -12.25 -13.98
N ALA A 345 -2.19 -11.54 -13.13
CA ALA A 345 -2.49 -10.19 -12.73
C ALA A 345 -1.29 -9.27 -12.95
N ASN A 346 -1.56 -8.06 -13.44
CA ASN A 346 -0.59 -6.96 -13.41
C ASN A 346 -0.82 -6.12 -12.14
N HIS A 347 -0.17 -4.96 -12.10
CA HIS A 347 -0.21 -4.00 -10.99
C HIS A 347 -1.61 -3.43 -10.70
N PHE A 348 -2.59 -3.67 -11.58
CA PHE A 348 -3.94 -3.11 -11.57
C PHE A 348 -5.03 -4.16 -11.35
N VAL A 349 -4.72 -5.28 -10.68
CA VAL A 349 -5.70 -6.35 -10.43
C VAL A 349 -6.99 -5.87 -9.75
N HIS A 350 -6.89 -4.86 -8.88
CA HIS A 350 -8.02 -4.22 -8.21
C HIS A 350 -8.98 -3.50 -9.20
N TRP A 351 -8.49 -3.13 -10.38
CA TRP A 351 -9.26 -2.54 -11.47
C TRP A 351 -9.72 -3.59 -12.48
N ASP A 352 -8.83 -4.49 -12.89
CA ASP A 352 -9.10 -5.44 -13.99
C ASP A 352 -9.83 -6.70 -13.55
N GLN A 353 -9.61 -7.16 -12.32
CA GLN A 353 -10.22 -8.36 -11.74
C GLN A 353 -10.77 -8.07 -10.32
N PRO A 354 -11.63 -7.05 -10.17
CA PRO A 354 -12.04 -6.54 -8.86
C PRO A 354 -12.71 -7.59 -7.97
N GLU A 355 -13.59 -8.43 -8.53
CA GLU A 355 -14.26 -9.51 -7.78
C GLU A 355 -13.25 -10.52 -7.23
N THR A 356 -12.35 -11.00 -8.10
CA THR A 356 -11.28 -11.94 -7.72
C THR A 356 -10.41 -11.36 -6.62
N PHE A 357 -10.04 -10.08 -6.73
CA PHE A 357 -9.18 -9.41 -5.75
C PHE A 357 -9.89 -9.21 -4.41
N VAL A 358 -11.15 -8.78 -4.41
CA VAL A 358 -11.95 -8.66 -3.17
C VAL A 358 -12.07 -10.00 -2.46
N ARG A 359 -12.34 -11.08 -3.20
CA ARG A 359 -12.39 -12.43 -2.63
C ARG A 359 -11.05 -12.85 -2.03
N LEU A 360 -9.94 -12.52 -2.69
CA LEU A 360 -8.59 -12.78 -2.17
C LEU A 360 -8.37 -12.03 -0.85
N LEU A 361 -8.67 -10.72 -0.80
CA LEU A 361 -8.52 -9.92 0.41
C LEU A 361 -9.38 -10.44 1.57
N ALA A 362 -10.59 -10.93 1.29
CA ALA A 362 -11.49 -11.52 2.28
C ALA A 362 -10.92 -12.81 2.89
N ASN A 363 -10.19 -13.60 2.11
CA ASN A 363 -9.57 -14.85 2.59
C ASN A 363 -8.29 -14.60 3.39
N GLU A 364 -7.58 -13.50 3.10
CA GLU A 364 -6.26 -13.23 3.67
C GLU A 364 -6.28 -12.37 4.95
N ILE A 365 -7.43 -11.81 5.34
CA ILE A 365 -7.64 -11.03 6.57
C ILE A 365 -7.94 -11.92 7.77
#